data_AF-A0A072U918-F1
#
_entry.id   AF-A0A072U918-F1
#
_cell.length_a   1.000
_cell.length_b   1.000
_cell.length_c   1.000
_cell.angle_alpha   90.00
_cell.angle_beta   90.00
_cell.angle_gamma   90.00
#
_symmetry.space_group_name_H-M   'P 1'
#
loop_
_entity.id
_entity.type
_entity.pdbx_description
1 polymer ?
#
loop_
_entity_poly.entity_id
_entity_poly.type
_entity_poly.pdbx_seq_one_letter_code
_entity_poly.pdbx_strand_id
1 'polypeptide(L)'
;MLKVCSTFEHNTSCLVFNFFIYLTDAELITIAERTSNLKRLVFSFKGKLSMGAVEIAIKSLEGLQSITITAMIKPSRIFPAISKT
;
A
#
# COMPACT_ATOMS: atom_id res chain seq x y z
N MET A 1 5.75 -14.68 -9.45
CA MET A 1 4.38 -15.16 -9.14
C MET A 1 3.74 -14.19 -8.16
N LEU A 2 2.85 -13.32 -8.66
CA LEU A 2 2.02 -12.43 -7.85
C LEU A 2 1.04 -13.30 -7.07
N LYS A 3 1.08 -13.29 -5.72
CA LYS A 3 0.01 -13.88 -4.92
C LYS A 3 -0.97 -12.77 -4.57
N VAL A 4 -1.81 -12.42 -5.54
CA VAL A 4 -2.97 -11.55 -5.30
C VAL A 4 -3.96 -12.41 -4.52
N CYS A 5 -4.25 -12.06 -3.27
CA CYS A 5 -5.43 -12.60 -2.58
C CYS A 5 -6.68 -11.94 -3.18
N SER A 6 -7.01 -12.31 -4.41
CA SER A 6 -8.20 -11.83 -5.11
C SER A 6 -9.38 -12.76 -4.83
N THR A 7 -10.29 -12.34 -3.96
CA THR A 7 -11.71 -12.70 -4.14
C THR A 7 -12.21 -11.83 -5.29
N PHE A 8 -12.22 -12.40 -6.49
CA PHE A 8 -12.66 -11.76 -7.73
C PHE A 8 -14.19 -11.73 -7.75
N GLU A 9 -14.77 -10.80 -6.97
CA GLU A 9 -16.18 -10.38 -7.02
C GLU A 9 -16.29 -9.09 -6.21
N HIS A 10 -15.98 -7.95 -6.86
CA HIS A 10 -16.23 -6.57 -6.42
C HIS A 10 -15.77 -6.09 -5.04
N ASN A 11 -15.07 -6.90 -4.23
CA ASN A 11 -14.76 -6.58 -2.84
C ASN A 11 -13.34 -7.04 -2.46
N THR A 12 -12.33 -6.63 -3.25
CA THR A 12 -10.93 -6.87 -2.91
C THR A 12 -10.61 -6.15 -1.61
N SER A 13 -10.64 -6.90 -0.51
CA SER A 13 -10.40 -6.37 0.83
C SER A 13 -8.92 -6.36 1.20
N CYS A 14 -8.08 -7.09 0.47
CA CYS A 14 -6.67 -7.25 0.79
C CYS A 14 -5.79 -7.29 -0.48
N LEU A 15 -4.74 -6.47 -0.50
CA LEU A 15 -3.77 -6.42 -1.57
C LEU A 15 -2.38 -6.64 -1.00
N VAL A 16 -1.70 -7.67 -1.50
CA VAL A 16 -0.38 -8.07 -1.03
C VAL A 16 0.57 -8.07 -2.23
N PHE A 17 1.54 -7.16 -2.18
CA PHE A 17 2.63 -7.15 -3.13
C PHE A 17 3.74 -8.08 -2.66
N ASN A 18 4.19 -8.92 -3.59
CA ASN A 18 5.38 -9.73 -3.36
C ASN A 18 6.58 -8.78 -3.14
N PHE A 19 7.42 -9.14 -2.18
CA PHE A 19 8.61 -8.39 -1.79
C PHE A 19 9.62 -8.13 -2.93
N PHE A 20 9.57 -8.89 -4.01
CA PHE A 20 10.41 -8.69 -5.20
C PHE A 20 9.80 -7.77 -6.25
N ILE A 21 8.60 -7.23 -6.01
CA ILE A 21 7.95 -6.26 -6.89
C ILE A 21 8.39 -4.85 -6.49
N TYR A 22 8.94 -4.12 -7.45
CA TYR A 22 9.28 -2.72 -7.32
C TYR A 22 8.11 -1.88 -7.82
N LEU A 23 7.42 -1.20 -6.91
CA LEU A 23 6.37 -0.25 -7.29
C LEU A 23 6.99 1.12 -7.52
N THR A 24 6.53 1.79 -8.57
CA THR A 24 6.70 3.21 -8.78
C THR A 24 5.58 3.99 -8.08
N ASP A 25 5.81 5.29 -7.86
CA ASP A 25 4.80 6.20 -7.29
C ASP A 25 3.48 6.15 -8.08
N ALA A 26 3.57 6.21 -9.41
CA ALA A 26 2.40 6.19 -10.29
C ALA A 26 1.62 4.88 -10.20
N GLU A 27 2.31 3.74 -10.10
CA GLU A 27 1.65 2.43 -9.97
C GLU A 27 0.93 2.30 -8.62
N LEU A 28 1.56 2.74 -7.53
CA LEU A 28 0.95 2.69 -6.20
C LEU A 28 -0.30 3.57 -6.13
N ILE A 29 -0.23 4.80 -6.66
CA ILE A 29 -1.38 5.72 -6.71
C ILE A 29 -2.49 5.16 -7.58
N THR A 30 -2.17 4.70 -8.80
CA THR A 30 -3.17 4.14 -9.73
C THR A 30 -3.90 2.95 -9.12
N ILE A 31 -3.18 2.09 -8.41
CA ILE A 31 -3.76 0.93 -7.73
C ILE A 31 -4.68 1.40 -6.60
N ALA A 32 -4.24 2.35 -5.78
CA ALA A 32 -5.04 2.88 -4.69
C ALA A 32 -6.35 3.50 -5.17
N GLU A 33 -6.31 4.31 -6.23
CA GLU A 33 -7.51 4.92 -6.84
C GLU A 33 -8.49 3.87 -7.38
N ARG A 34 -7.98 2.76 -7.93
CA ARG A 34 -8.81 1.67 -8.47
C ARG A 34 -9.35 0.73 -7.39
N THR A 35 -8.80 0.77 -6.18
CA THR A 35 -9.17 -0.10 -5.07
C THR A 35 -9.53 0.69 -3.82
N SER A 36 -10.33 1.75 -3.94
CA SER A 36 -10.69 2.63 -2.81
C SER A 36 -11.29 1.90 -1.59
N ASN A 37 -11.97 0.76 -1.83
CA ASN A 37 -12.58 -0.08 -0.79
C ASN A 37 -11.60 -1.09 -0.13
N LEU A 38 -10.30 -0.99 -0.40
CA LEU A 38 -9.30 -1.91 0.14
C LEU A 38 -9.20 -1.78 1.66
N LYS A 39 -9.35 -2.89 2.40
CA LYS A 39 -9.22 -2.90 3.87
C LYS A 39 -7.79 -3.15 4.34
N ARG A 40 -6.98 -3.85 3.56
CA ARG A 40 -5.61 -4.22 3.92
C ARG A 40 -4.65 -4.05 2.75
N LEU A 41 -3.58 -3.31 2.99
CA LEU A 41 -2.48 -3.14 2.03
C LEU A 41 -1.18 -3.66 2.63
N VAL A 42 -0.55 -4.61 1.95
CA VAL A 42 0.78 -5.14 2.31
C VAL A 42 1.71 -4.94 1.14
N PHE A 43 2.80 -4.20 1.34
CA PHE A 43 3.80 -4.01 0.28
C PHE A 43 5.19 -3.87 0.86
N SER A 44 6.20 -3.94 -0.02
CA SER A 44 7.57 -3.67 0.38
C SER A 44 7.97 -2.24 0.06
N PHE A 45 8.61 -1.57 1.02
CA PHE A 45 9.29 -0.30 0.76
C PHE A 45 10.63 -0.59 0.07
N LYS A 46 10.54 -0.95 -1.21
CA LYS A 46 11.68 -1.18 -2.09
C LYS A 46 11.51 -0.35 -3.35
N GLY A 47 12.60 0.29 -3.77
CA GLY A 47 12.63 1.12 -4.97
C GLY A 47 12.55 2.62 -4.66
N LYS A 48 11.95 3.37 -5.59
CA LYS A 48 11.87 4.84 -5.58
C LYS A 48 10.54 5.37 -5.01
N LEU A 49 9.86 4.58 -4.17
CA LEU A 49 8.61 5.04 -3.57
C LEU A 49 8.87 6.27 -2.69
N SER A 50 8.28 7.39 -3.06
CA SER A 50 8.32 8.60 -2.25
C SER A 50 7.30 8.51 -1.11
N MET A 51 7.57 9.20 0.00
CA MET A 51 6.60 9.32 1.08
C MET A 51 5.32 10.00 0.60
N GLY A 52 5.45 11.01 -0.29
CA GLY A 52 4.31 11.70 -0.88
C GLY A 52 3.38 10.76 -1.66
N ALA A 53 3.93 9.82 -2.44
CA ALA A 53 3.12 8.84 -3.14
C ALA A 53 2.41 7.86 -2.20
N VAL A 54 3.06 7.46 -1.09
CA VAL A 54 2.42 6.65 -0.05
C VAL A 54 1.27 7.42 0.60
N GLU A 55 1.47 8.70 0.93
CA GLU A 55 0.42 9.54 1.51
C GLU A 55 -0.77 9.73 0.56
N ILE A 56 -0.51 9.98 -0.73
CA ILE A 56 -1.57 10.09 -1.75
C ILE A 56 -2.32 8.77 -1.86
N ALA A 57 -1.61 7.65 -1.97
CA ALA A 57 -2.22 6.34 -2.08
C ALA A 57 -3.09 6.00 -0.85
N ILE A 58 -2.60 6.25 0.37
CA ILE A 58 -3.38 6.01 1.59
C ILE A 58 -4.65 6.87 1.61
N LYS A 59 -4.56 8.15 1.19
CA LYS A 59 -5.73 9.04 1.11
C LYS A 59 -6.79 8.55 0.12
N SER A 60 -6.38 7.90 -0.97
CA SER A 60 -7.30 7.30 -1.94
C SER A 60 -7.95 5.99 -1.46
N LEU A 61 -7.47 5.40 -0.35
CA LEU A 61 -7.99 4.16 0.22
C LEU A 61 -8.91 4.45 1.42
N GLU A 62 -10.12 4.94 1.15
CA GLU A 62 -11.10 5.35 2.18
C GLU A 62 -11.48 4.22 3.15
N GLY A 63 -11.42 2.95 2.69
CA GLY A 63 -11.76 1.77 3.49
C GLY A 63 -10.58 1.15 4.25
N LEU A 64 -9.39 1.76 4.24
CA LEU A 64 -8.17 1.11 4.74
C LEU A 64 -8.18 0.95 6.26
N GLN A 65 -8.10 -0.30 6.70
CA GLN A 65 -8.06 -0.67 8.12
C GLN A 65 -6.66 -1.10 8.56
N SER A 66 -5.81 -1.54 7.64
CA SER A 66 -4.50 -2.09 7.95
C SER A 66 -3.50 -1.85 6.84
N ILE A 67 -2.30 -1.39 7.21
CA ILE A 67 -1.16 -1.24 6.30
C ILE A 67 0.05 -1.97 6.88
N THR A 68 0.74 -2.74 6.05
CA THR A 68 2.00 -3.39 6.40
C THR A 68 3.04 -3.05 5.36
N ILE A 69 4.06 -2.31 5.79
CA ILE A 69 5.17 -1.89 4.94
C ILE A 69 6.41 -2.67 5.35
N THR A 70 6.88 -3.56 4.47
CA THR A 70 8.07 -4.37 4.70
C THR A 70 9.28 -3.70 4.05
N ALA A 71 10.23 -3.20 4.85
CA ALA A 71 11.45 -2.58 4.33
C ALA A 71 12.67 -3.50 4.54
N MET A 72 13.59 -3.56 3.57
CA MET A 72 14.93 -4.15 3.77
C MET A 72 15.90 -3.22 4.51
N ILE A 73 15.50 -1.96 4.73
CA ILE A 73 16.36 -0.92 5.30
C ILE A 73 15.72 -0.43 6.60
N LYS A 74 16.53 -0.25 7.65
CA LYS A 74 16.11 0.15 9.00
C LYS A 74 15.11 1.32 8.92
N PRO A 75 13.92 1.19 9.54
CA PRO A 75 12.86 2.20 9.47
C PRO A 75 13.18 3.35 10.42
N SER A 76 14.17 4.17 10.12
CA SER A 76 14.57 5.27 11.03
C SER A 76 13.64 6.49 10.96
N ARG A 77 12.58 6.48 10.15
CA ARG A 77 11.69 7.65 9.95
C ARG A 77 10.22 7.33 9.68
N ILE A 78 9.73 6.16 10.09
CA ILE A 78 8.34 5.78 9.79
C ILE A 78 7.45 6.13 10.99
N PHE A 79 6.66 7.20 10.81
CA PHE A 79 5.45 7.63 11.55
C PHE A 79 5.57 8.68 12.68
N PRO A 80 5.01 9.88 12.42
CA PRO A 80 4.14 10.56 13.38
C PRO A 80 2.69 10.69 12.87
N ALA A 81 2.33 10.05 11.76
CA ALA A 81 1.07 10.29 11.05
C ALA A 81 -0.16 9.49 11.57
N ILE A 82 0.00 8.60 12.55
CA ILE A 82 -1.11 7.77 13.06
C ILE A 82 -1.81 8.42 14.28
N SER A 83 -1.29 9.52 14.83
CA SER A 83 -1.77 10.07 16.11
C SER A 83 -2.81 11.19 16.07
N LYS A 84 -3.38 11.53 14.91
CA LYS A 84 -4.43 12.58 14.83
C LYS A 84 -5.71 12.04 14.22
N THR A 85 -6.48 11.37 15.07
CA THR A 85 -7.94 11.19 14.97
C THR A 85 -8.57 11.90 16.14
#